data_AF-A0A3C0VCR9-F1
#
_entry.id   AF-A0A3C0VCR9-F1
#
_cell.length_a   1.000
_cell.length_b   1.000
_cell.length_c   1.000
_cell.angle_alpha   90.00
_cell.angle_beta   90.00
_cell.angle_gamma   90.00
#
_symmetry.space_group_name_H-M   'P 1'
#
loop_
_entity.id
_entity.type
_entity.pdbx_description
1 polymer ?
#
loop_
_entity_poly.entity_id
_entity_poly.type
_entity_poly.pdbx_seq_one_letter_code
_entity_poly.pdbx_strand_id
1 'polypeptide(L)'
;MPPVCASEHGEKTVNGYRCFSLRSLRLCGVFSVVFSHRRDAFYASRQSERRGRLRAVVARARLPYNRGMAPRPRLLLLIGNTSLRWRVERGGELASGGAAPVGEPPPEALRGLARACDAYAASVNPPRLARIRAELGLPIPAVGEDIPIPIENRTREPARVGADRLLAALGAWRRAGASIVVDAGTAITVDLVAGGPAFEGGAILPGLARCAEALHGATALLPRVTIDRPPESALGRDTEEAIRAGIYFGAAGAVRFLIEKLRAGREGLPVLVTGGAAELLLPALPAGCIVDRDLAFRGMAAALDAARTRPAP
;
A
#
# COMPACT_ATOMS: atom_id res chain seq x y z
N MET A 1 26.52 -12.50 -47.94
CA MET A 1 25.26 -11.92 -47.43
C MET A 1 24.14 -12.88 -47.80
N PRO A 2 23.48 -13.56 -46.86
CA PRO A 2 22.30 -14.37 -47.16
C PRO A 2 21.03 -13.49 -47.21
N PRO A 3 19.94 -13.97 -47.83
CA PRO A 3 18.89 -13.12 -48.38
C PRO A 3 17.82 -12.70 -47.35
N VAL A 4 17.20 -11.56 -47.63
CA VAL A 4 16.01 -11.02 -46.95
C VAL A 4 14.79 -11.88 -47.33
N CYS A 5 14.06 -12.42 -46.35
CA CYS A 5 12.77 -13.08 -46.55
C CYS A 5 11.63 -12.13 -46.18
N ALA A 6 10.74 -11.86 -47.13
CA ALA A 6 9.52 -11.07 -46.98
C ALA A 6 8.47 -11.84 -46.16
N SER A 7 7.74 -11.14 -45.29
CA SER A 7 6.60 -11.68 -44.53
C SER A 7 5.28 -11.40 -45.24
N GLU A 8 4.52 -12.45 -45.55
CA GLU A 8 3.13 -12.31 -46.04
C GLU A 8 2.18 -11.94 -44.90
N HIS A 9 1.36 -10.92 -45.12
CA HIS A 9 0.37 -10.41 -44.17
C HIS A 9 -1.03 -10.82 -44.63
N GLY A 10 -1.70 -11.70 -43.89
CA GLY A 10 -3.11 -12.04 -44.11
C GLY A 10 -4.00 -11.39 -43.05
N GLU A 11 -4.87 -10.47 -43.48
CA GLU A 11 -5.83 -9.78 -42.62
C GLU A 11 -7.16 -10.57 -42.58
N LYS A 12 -7.70 -10.86 -41.38
CA LYS A 12 -9.06 -11.41 -41.22
C LYS A 12 -9.78 -10.69 -40.07
N THR A 13 -11.08 -10.48 -40.26
CA THR A 13 -12.01 -9.91 -39.29
C THR A 13 -12.82 -11.02 -38.62
N VAL A 14 -12.85 -11.04 -37.28
CA VAL A 14 -13.73 -11.92 -36.49
C VAL A 14 -14.42 -11.05 -35.42
N ASN A 15 -15.76 -11.08 -35.38
CA ASN A 15 -16.58 -10.30 -34.45
C ASN A 15 -16.24 -8.79 -34.37
N GLY A 16 -15.91 -8.16 -35.50
CA GLY A 16 -15.62 -6.72 -35.57
C GLY A 16 -14.21 -6.30 -35.15
N TYR A 17 -13.32 -7.23 -34.82
CA TYR A 17 -11.91 -6.97 -34.49
C TYR A 17 -10.98 -7.38 -35.63
N ARG A 18 -9.95 -6.56 -35.92
CA ARG A 18 -8.87 -6.88 -36.88
C ARG A 18 -7.84 -7.80 -36.22
N CYS A 19 -7.67 -9.01 -36.75
CA CYS A 19 -6.65 -9.94 -36.28
C CYS A 19 -5.46 -10.00 -37.26
N PHE A 20 -4.24 -9.94 -36.74
CA PHE A 20 -3.01 -10.16 -37.49
C PHE A 20 -2.38 -11.50 -37.07
N SER A 21 -2.07 -12.35 -38.04
CA SER A 21 -1.34 -13.60 -37.83
C SER A 21 0.16 -13.35 -38.03
N LEU A 22 0.98 -13.58 -37.00
CA LEU A 22 2.44 -13.64 -37.13
C LEU A 22 2.88 -15.11 -37.07
N ARG A 23 3.39 -15.65 -38.18
CA ARG A 23 4.13 -16.91 -38.20
C ARG A 23 5.62 -16.60 -38.21
N SER A 24 6.29 -16.73 -37.06
CA SER A 24 7.74 -16.86 -36.99
C SER A 24 8.15 -18.10 -36.18
N LEU A 25 8.61 -19.09 -36.95
CA LEU A 25 9.31 -20.35 -36.72
C LEU A 25 9.48 -20.97 -35.31
N ARG A 26 8.99 -22.23 -35.25
CA ARG A 26 9.36 -23.40 -34.42
C ARG A 26 8.95 -23.40 -32.94
N LEU A 27 7.64 -23.51 -32.71
CA LEU A 27 7.03 -24.40 -31.70
C LEU A 27 5.63 -24.76 -32.21
N CYS A 28 5.29 -26.04 -32.30
CA CYS A 28 3.97 -26.49 -32.77
C CYS A 28 2.86 -25.99 -31.83
N GLY A 29 2.02 -25.06 -32.30
CA GLY A 29 0.80 -24.62 -31.61
C GLY A 29 0.23 -23.34 -32.21
N VAL A 30 -1.08 -23.31 -32.46
CA VAL A 30 -1.81 -22.11 -32.89
C VAL A 30 -1.95 -21.18 -31.68
N PHE A 31 -1.44 -19.96 -31.79
CA PHE A 31 -1.67 -18.89 -30.81
C PHE A 31 -2.71 -17.93 -31.38
N SER A 32 -3.79 -17.68 -30.63
CA SER A 32 -4.71 -16.59 -30.91
C SER A 32 -4.30 -15.38 -30.05
N VAL A 33 -3.73 -14.37 -30.70
CA VAL A 33 -3.41 -13.08 -30.06
C VAL A 33 -4.55 -12.12 -30.39
N VAL A 34 -5.23 -11.61 -29.36
CA VAL A 34 -6.27 -10.58 -29.50
C VAL A 34 -5.64 -9.22 -29.25
N PHE A 35 -5.67 -8.33 -30.25
CA PHE A 35 -5.24 -6.94 -30.10
C PHE A 35 -6.44 -6.06 -29.73
N SER A 36 -6.32 -5.29 -28.66
CA SER A 36 -7.27 -4.20 -28.31
C SER A 36 -6.61 -2.86 -28.64
N HIS A 37 -7.37 -1.92 -29.20
CA HIS A 37 -6.90 -0.59 -29.62
C HIS A 37 -6.58 0.38 -28.47
N ARG A 38 -6.47 -0.11 -27.22
CA ARG A 38 -5.97 0.68 -26.09
C ARG A 38 -4.63 0.12 -25.65
N ARG A 39 -3.62 0.99 -25.63
CA ARG A 39 -2.33 0.73 -25.01
C ARG A 39 -2.61 0.23 -23.59
N ASP A 40 -2.11 -0.97 -23.29
CA ASP A 40 -1.89 -1.58 -21.97
C ASP A 40 -2.53 -2.98 -21.79
N ALA A 41 -1.66 -3.94 -21.47
CA ALA A 41 -1.85 -5.34 -21.08
C ALA A 41 -2.02 -6.42 -22.19
N PHE A 42 -1.13 -7.41 -22.14
CA PHE A 42 -1.19 -8.68 -22.86
C PHE A 42 -1.79 -9.77 -21.95
N TYR A 43 -2.72 -10.56 -22.46
CA TYR A 43 -3.18 -11.81 -21.83
C TYR A 43 -3.11 -12.95 -22.84
N ALA A 44 -2.44 -14.03 -22.46
CA ALA A 44 -2.49 -15.30 -23.18
C ALA A 44 -2.85 -16.40 -22.17
N SER A 45 -3.96 -17.10 -22.39
CA SER A 45 -4.25 -18.36 -21.72
C SER A 45 -3.97 -19.51 -22.68
N ARG A 46 -3.31 -20.57 -22.20
CA ARG A 46 -3.17 -21.84 -22.92
C ARG A 46 -4.43 -22.67 -22.65
N GLN A 47 -5.17 -23.03 -23.69
CA GLN A 47 -5.95 -24.26 -23.66
C GLN A 47 -5.11 -25.38 -24.27
N SER A 48 -4.80 -26.41 -23.49
CA SER A 48 -4.43 -27.70 -24.05
C SER A 48 -5.16 -28.80 -23.30
N GLU A 49 -6.17 -29.38 -23.93
CA GLU A 49 -6.69 -30.69 -23.55
C GLU A 49 -5.63 -31.74 -23.90
N ARG A 50 -4.92 -32.23 -22.87
CA ARG A 50 -4.46 -33.63 -22.78
C ARG A 50 -3.83 -33.87 -21.41
N ARG A 51 -4.47 -34.75 -20.64
CA ARG A 51 -4.05 -35.36 -19.36
C ARG A 51 -3.87 -34.41 -18.16
N GLY A 52 -5.00 -33.97 -17.58
CA GLY A 52 -5.27 -34.15 -16.14
C GLY A 52 -4.55 -33.31 -15.08
N ARG A 53 -3.71 -32.32 -15.39
CA ARG A 53 -3.23 -31.33 -14.39
C ARG A 53 -3.11 -29.93 -15.00
N LEU A 54 -3.95 -29.00 -14.53
CA LEU A 54 -3.83 -27.57 -14.82
C LEU A 54 -2.58 -27.01 -14.14
N ARG A 55 -1.60 -26.53 -14.93
CA ARG A 55 -0.55 -25.62 -14.46
C ARG A 55 -0.78 -24.26 -15.11
N ALA A 56 -1.23 -23.29 -14.31
CA ALA A 56 -1.21 -21.90 -14.71
C ALA A 56 0.26 -21.44 -14.80
N VAL A 57 0.75 -21.15 -16.00
CA VAL A 57 2.03 -20.46 -16.20
C VAL A 57 1.72 -18.97 -16.26
N VAL A 58 1.99 -18.24 -15.17
CA VAL A 58 1.90 -16.78 -15.16
C VAL A 58 3.17 -16.24 -15.82
N ALA A 59 3.06 -15.86 -17.10
CA ALA A 59 4.10 -15.08 -17.76
C ALA A 59 3.95 -13.61 -17.35
N ARG A 60 4.88 -13.10 -16.53
CA ARG A 60 4.97 -11.66 -16.18
C ARG A 60 5.40 -10.87 -17.42
N ALA A 61 4.44 -10.25 -18.12
CA ALA A 61 4.76 -9.31 -19.18
C ALA A 61 5.30 -7.99 -18.58
N ARG A 62 6.50 -7.57 -18.98
CA ARG A 62 7.04 -6.24 -18.66
C ARG A 62 6.24 -5.17 -19.40
N LEU A 63 5.92 -4.09 -18.70
CA LEU A 63 5.57 -2.82 -19.34
C LEU A 63 6.77 -2.36 -20.19
N PRO A 64 6.62 -2.05 -21.49
CA PRO A 64 7.72 -1.57 -22.31
C PRO A 64 8.13 -0.17 -21.84
N TYR A 65 9.28 -0.06 -21.17
CA TYR A 65 9.89 1.22 -20.81
C TYR A 65 10.68 1.77 -22.01
N ASN A 66 10.19 2.87 -22.60
CA ASN A 66 10.85 3.54 -23.72
C ASN A 66 11.89 4.53 -23.16
N ARG A 67 13.18 4.31 -23.44
CA ARG A 67 14.34 4.99 -22.81
C ARG A 67 14.49 6.50 -23.11
N GLY A 68 13.52 7.15 -23.77
CA GLY A 68 13.61 8.57 -24.17
C GLY A 68 12.50 9.48 -23.62
N MET A 69 11.56 8.96 -22.82
CA MET A 69 10.44 9.73 -22.28
C MET A 69 10.61 9.87 -20.76
N ALA A 70 10.43 11.07 -20.23
CA ALA A 70 10.42 11.29 -18.78
C ALA A 70 9.42 10.30 -18.13
N PRO A 71 9.80 9.60 -17.05
CA PRO A 71 8.94 8.60 -16.43
C PRO A 71 7.61 9.25 -16.04
N ARG A 72 6.50 8.58 -16.38
CA ARG A 72 5.17 9.06 -15.99
C ARG A 72 5.11 9.18 -14.45
N PRO A 73 4.37 10.16 -13.92
CA PRO A 73 4.06 10.22 -12.50
C PRO A 73 3.49 8.90 -11.99
N ARG A 74 3.76 8.54 -10.74
CA ARG A 74 3.19 7.35 -10.10
C ARG A 74 2.00 7.74 -9.24
N LEU A 75 0.89 7.04 -9.37
CA LEU A 75 -0.24 7.15 -8.44
C LEU A 75 -0.11 6.02 -7.41
N LEU A 76 0.11 6.38 -6.16
CA LEU A 76 0.28 5.44 -5.06
C LEU A 76 -1.02 5.38 -4.27
N LEU A 77 -1.61 4.21 -4.15
CA LEU A 77 -2.84 3.97 -3.39
C LEU A 77 -2.53 3.15 -2.13
N LEU A 78 -2.97 3.63 -0.96
CA LEU A 78 -3.01 2.86 0.28
C LEU A 78 -4.46 2.56 0.63
N ILE A 79 -4.82 1.29 0.60
CA ILE A 79 -6.19 0.82 0.81
C ILE A 79 -6.26 0.12 2.17
N GLY A 80 -6.72 0.87 3.17
CA GLY A 80 -6.93 0.37 4.53
C GLY A 80 -8.33 -0.20 4.75
N ASN A 81 -8.63 -0.47 6.03
CA ASN A 81 -9.95 -0.94 6.46
C ASN A 81 -10.98 0.18 6.64
N THR A 82 -10.55 1.42 6.84
CA THR A 82 -11.45 2.56 7.08
C THR A 82 -11.34 3.61 5.97
N SER A 83 -10.15 3.79 5.39
CA SER A 83 -9.90 4.81 4.39
C SER A 83 -9.09 4.29 3.19
N LEU A 84 -9.39 4.87 2.03
CA LEU A 84 -8.55 4.90 0.86
C LEU A 84 -7.74 6.19 0.92
N ARG A 85 -6.41 6.09 0.86
CA ARG A 85 -5.51 7.25 0.75
C ARG A 85 -4.72 7.15 -0.54
N TRP A 86 -4.40 8.29 -1.14
CA TRP A 86 -3.53 8.32 -2.30
C TRP A 86 -2.56 9.50 -2.29
N ARG A 87 -1.43 9.31 -2.98
CA ARG A 87 -0.44 10.33 -3.30
C ARG A 87 -0.04 10.20 -4.76
N VAL A 88 0.30 11.31 -5.38
CA VAL A 88 0.97 11.32 -6.69
C VAL A 88 2.44 11.57 -6.46
N GLU A 89 3.30 10.78 -7.08
CA GLU A 89 4.74 10.96 -7.01
C GLU A 89 5.29 11.43 -8.37
N ARG A 90 6.11 12.47 -8.35
CA ARG A 90 6.74 13.06 -9.54
C ARG A 90 8.22 13.29 -9.28
N GLY A 91 9.08 12.75 -10.14
CA GLY A 91 10.53 12.98 -10.02
C GLY A 91 11.17 12.50 -8.72
N GLY A 92 10.57 11.51 -8.03
CA GLY A 92 11.04 11.01 -6.72
C GLY A 92 10.47 11.77 -5.53
N GLU A 93 9.63 12.78 -5.75
CA GLU A 93 8.96 13.53 -4.69
C GLU A 93 7.48 13.15 -4.59
N LEU A 94 7.03 12.89 -3.36
CA LEU A 94 5.62 12.71 -3.06
C LEU A 94 4.94 14.08 -3.07
N ALA A 95 3.98 14.23 -3.98
CA ALA A 95 3.19 15.42 -4.17
C ALA A 95 1.73 15.21 -3.69
N SER A 96 0.85 16.11 -4.13
CA SER A 96 -0.57 16.17 -3.79
C SER A 96 -1.28 14.81 -3.78
N GLY A 97 -2.29 14.71 -2.92
CA GLY A 97 -3.06 13.50 -2.75
C GLY A 97 -4.33 13.76 -1.96
N GLY A 98 -5.00 12.70 -1.55
CA GLY A 98 -6.24 12.81 -0.80
C GLY A 98 -6.54 11.55 -0.01
N ALA A 99 -7.68 11.60 0.65
CA ALA A 99 -8.26 10.48 1.37
C ALA A 99 -9.76 10.45 1.13
N ALA A 100 -10.34 9.25 1.13
CA ALA A 100 -11.77 9.02 1.06
C ALA A 100 -12.14 7.83 1.97
N PRO A 101 -13.37 7.75 2.48
CA PRO A 101 -13.86 6.57 3.17
C PRO A 101 -13.75 5.32 2.28
N VAL A 102 -13.42 4.17 2.86
CA VAL A 102 -13.21 2.93 2.09
C VAL A 102 -14.48 2.44 1.40
N GLY A 103 -15.67 2.78 1.92
CA GLY A 103 -16.96 2.31 1.40
C GLY A 103 -17.47 3.09 0.18
N GLU A 104 -16.97 4.30 -0.03
CA GLU A 104 -17.45 5.21 -1.07
C GLU A 104 -16.79 4.93 -2.42
N PRO A 105 -17.42 5.24 -3.56
CA PRO A 105 -16.75 5.11 -4.86
C PRO A 105 -15.50 6.02 -4.94
N PRO A 106 -14.47 5.65 -5.72
CA PRO A 106 -13.33 6.48 -6.03
C PRO A 106 -13.76 7.88 -6.49
N PRO A 107 -13.24 8.96 -5.84
CA PRO A 107 -13.53 10.32 -6.25
C PRO A 107 -13.16 10.54 -7.72
N GLU A 108 -13.87 11.44 -8.40
CA GLU A 108 -13.62 11.75 -9.82
C GLU A 108 -12.16 12.18 -10.07
N ALA A 109 -11.59 12.95 -9.12
CA ALA A 109 -10.18 13.32 -9.14
C ALA A 109 -9.25 12.10 -9.24
N LEU A 110 -9.57 10.99 -8.56
CA LEU A 110 -8.77 9.77 -8.62
C LEU A 110 -8.85 9.10 -10.00
N ARG A 111 -10.03 9.15 -10.65
CA ARG A 111 -10.20 8.62 -12.02
C ARG A 111 -9.35 9.40 -13.03
N GLY A 112 -9.32 10.72 -12.91
CA GLY A 112 -8.45 11.58 -13.72
C GLY A 112 -6.98 11.27 -13.52
N LEU A 113 -6.54 11.16 -12.26
CA LEU A 113 -5.16 10.80 -11.90
C LEU A 113 -4.76 9.43 -12.41
N ALA A 114 -5.63 8.42 -12.30
CA ALA A 114 -5.35 7.06 -12.74
C ALA A 114 -5.12 6.96 -14.27
N ARG A 115 -5.73 7.85 -15.06
CA ARG A 115 -5.46 7.95 -16.51
C ARG A 115 -4.13 8.63 -16.82
N ALA A 116 -3.71 9.56 -15.96
CA ALA A 116 -2.51 10.37 -16.15
C ALA A 116 -1.22 9.72 -15.59
N CYS A 117 -1.34 8.82 -14.63
CA CYS A 117 -0.23 8.25 -13.87
C CYS A 117 -0.14 6.72 -14.03
N ASP A 118 1.03 6.14 -13.74
CA ASP A 118 1.17 4.70 -13.52
C ASP A 118 0.67 4.38 -12.11
N ALA A 119 -0.42 3.62 -11.99
CA ALA A 119 -1.08 3.36 -10.70
C ALA A 119 -0.59 2.07 -10.03
N TYR A 120 -0.32 2.16 -8.73
CA TYR A 120 0.07 1.05 -7.87
C TYR A 120 -0.75 1.09 -6.59
N ALA A 121 -0.98 -0.05 -5.96
CA ALA A 121 -1.70 -0.12 -4.69
C ALA A 121 -0.96 -0.96 -3.65
N ALA A 122 -1.08 -0.60 -2.38
CA ALA A 122 -0.87 -1.52 -1.27
C ALA A 122 -2.19 -1.62 -0.49
N SER A 123 -2.56 -2.84 -0.10
CA SER A 123 -3.86 -3.08 0.50
C SER A 123 -3.80 -4.08 1.63
N VAL A 124 -4.55 -3.80 2.69
CA VAL A 124 -4.94 -4.76 3.72
C VAL A 124 -6.41 -5.15 3.61
N ASN A 125 -7.07 -4.76 2.51
CA ASN A 125 -8.47 -5.01 2.20
C ASN A 125 -8.62 -5.49 0.74
N PRO A 126 -8.36 -6.79 0.47
CA PRO A 126 -8.37 -7.35 -0.88
C PRO A 126 -9.70 -7.18 -1.63
N PRO A 127 -10.89 -7.35 -1.02
CA PRO A 127 -12.16 -7.09 -1.69
C PRO A 127 -12.26 -5.66 -2.21
N ARG A 128 -11.76 -4.69 -1.44
CA ARG A 128 -11.78 -3.29 -1.86
C ARG A 128 -10.81 -3.01 -3.01
N LEU A 129 -9.61 -3.58 -2.99
CA LEU A 129 -8.66 -3.46 -4.11
C LEU A 129 -9.26 -4.00 -5.41
N ALA A 130 -9.93 -5.16 -5.36
CA ALA A 130 -10.62 -5.73 -6.51
C ALA A 130 -11.69 -4.78 -7.07
N ARG A 131 -12.50 -4.17 -6.18
CA ARG A 131 -13.51 -3.18 -6.56
C ARG A 131 -12.90 -1.93 -7.20
N ILE A 132 -11.83 -1.38 -6.63
CA ILE A 132 -11.13 -0.20 -7.20
C ILE A 132 -10.58 -0.51 -8.60
N ARG A 133 -9.98 -1.70 -8.79
CA ARG A 133 -9.50 -2.15 -10.11
C ARG A 133 -10.64 -2.18 -11.14
N ALA A 134 -11.81 -2.72 -10.76
CA ALA A 134 -12.99 -2.76 -11.62
C ALA A 134 -13.55 -1.35 -11.93
N GLU A 135 -13.69 -0.50 -10.91
CA GLU A 135 -14.25 0.85 -11.06
C GLU A 135 -13.35 1.79 -11.88
N LEU A 136 -12.03 1.62 -11.81
CA LEU A 136 -11.06 2.40 -12.59
C LEU A 136 -10.77 1.80 -13.96
N GLY A 137 -11.03 0.50 -14.16
CA GLY A 137 -10.81 -0.18 -15.43
C GLY A 137 -9.34 -0.27 -15.84
N LEU A 138 -8.42 -0.30 -14.87
CA LEU A 138 -6.97 -0.29 -15.08
C LEU A 138 -6.30 -1.43 -14.31
N PRO A 139 -5.23 -2.05 -14.84
CA PRO A 139 -4.38 -2.93 -14.06
C PRO A 139 -3.62 -2.10 -13.02
N ILE A 140 -3.82 -2.41 -11.74
CA ILE A 140 -3.14 -1.73 -10.62
C ILE A 140 -2.33 -2.80 -9.87
N PRO A 141 -1.02 -2.94 -10.14
CA PRO A 141 -0.18 -3.90 -9.43
C PRO A 141 -0.15 -3.64 -7.93
N ALA A 142 -0.19 -4.72 -7.16
CA ALA A 142 -0.17 -4.69 -5.70
C ALA A 142 1.26 -4.76 -5.15
N VAL A 143 1.69 -3.75 -4.41
CA VAL A 143 2.92 -3.76 -3.63
C VAL A 143 2.69 -4.58 -2.37
N GLY A 144 3.55 -5.58 -2.15
CA GLY A 144 3.38 -6.65 -1.16
C GLY A 144 2.96 -7.99 -1.79
N GLU A 145 2.34 -7.98 -2.96
CA GLU A 145 1.89 -9.20 -3.67
C GLU A 145 2.61 -9.36 -5.02
N ASP A 146 2.37 -8.44 -5.96
CA ASP A 146 2.97 -8.43 -7.29
C ASP A 146 4.42 -7.91 -7.23
N ILE A 147 4.65 -6.92 -6.37
CA ILE A 147 5.92 -6.22 -6.20
C ILE A 147 6.41 -6.44 -4.76
N PRO A 148 7.58 -7.05 -4.54
CA PRO A 148 8.06 -7.33 -3.20
C PRO A 148 8.42 -6.04 -2.44
N ILE A 149 8.21 -6.05 -1.14
CA ILE A 149 8.67 -4.98 -0.24
C ILE A 149 10.10 -5.36 0.20
N PRO A 150 11.14 -4.57 -0.13
CA PRO A 150 12.53 -4.89 0.17
C PRO A 150 12.88 -4.60 1.65
N ILE A 151 12.18 -5.26 2.57
CA ILE A 151 12.43 -5.25 4.01
C ILE A 151 12.36 -6.69 4.51
N GLU A 152 13.32 -7.09 5.34
CA GLU A 152 13.29 -8.41 5.97
C GLU A 152 12.17 -8.43 7.03
N ASN A 153 11.26 -9.39 6.98
CA ASN A 153 10.23 -9.55 7.99
C ASN A 153 10.61 -10.69 8.94
N ARG A 154 11.00 -10.36 10.17
CA ARG A 154 11.51 -11.30 11.18
C ARG A 154 10.44 -11.77 12.18
N THR A 155 9.17 -11.49 11.90
CA THR A 155 8.07 -12.05 12.71
C THR A 155 7.96 -13.56 12.53
N ARG A 156 7.34 -14.25 13.50
CA ARG A 156 7.13 -15.71 13.46
C ARG A 156 6.25 -16.16 12.28
N GLU A 157 5.33 -15.30 11.86
CA GLU A 157 4.41 -15.56 10.74
C GLU A 157 4.45 -14.41 9.72
N PRO A 158 5.51 -14.31 8.89
CA PRO A 158 5.72 -13.16 8.01
C PRO A 158 4.55 -12.87 7.06
N ALA A 159 3.87 -13.92 6.60
CA ALA A 159 2.72 -13.81 5.69
C ALA A 159 1.48 -13.14 6.32
N ARG A 160 1.43 -13.00 7.66
CA ARG A 160 0.30 -12.37 8.38
C ARG A 160 0.50 -10.88 8.62
N VAL A 161 1.69 -10.34 8.36
CA VAL A 161 1.95 -8.92 8.57
C VAL A 161 1.35 -8.12 7.41
N GLY A 162 0.54 -7.11 7.75
CA GLY A 162 -0.05 -6.22 6.76
C GLY A 162 1.00 -5.47 5.94
N ALA A 163 0.73 -5.31 4.64
CA ALA A 163 1.62 -4.58 3.74
C ALA A 163 1.82 -3.12 4.16
N ASP A 164 0.82 -2.49 4.78
CA ASP A 164 0.90 -1.13 5.30
C ASP A 164 1.99 -0.96 6.38
N ARG A 165 2.07 -1.90 7.34
CA ARG A 165 3.12 -1.90 8.38
C ARG A 165 4.51 -2.11 7.78
N LEU A 166 4.65 -3.04 6.84
CA LEU A 166 5.93 -3.29 6.15
C LEU A 166 6.38 -2.07 5.33
N LEU A 167 5.45 -1.38 4.66
CA LEU A 167 5.75 -0.16 3.93
C LEU A 167 6.09 1.00 4.87
N ALA A 168 5.36 1.17 5.98
CA ALA A 168 5.71 2.17 6.99
C ALA A 168 7.11 1.92 7.56
N ALA A 169 7.45 0.66 7.85
CA ALA A 169 8.79 0.26 8.31
C ALA A 169 9.88 0.53 7.28
N LEU A 170 9.64 0.22 6.00
CA LEU A 170 10.57 0.53 4.92
C LEU A 170 10.75 2.05 4.75
N GLY A 171 9.66 2.81 4.82
CA GLY A 171 9.71 4.28 4.81
C GLY A 171 10.51 4.84 5.99
N ALA A 172 10.32 4.29 7.18
CA ALA A 172 11.06 4.66 8.39
C ALA A 172 12.55 4.37 8.24
N TRP A 173 12.89 3.18 7.75
CA TRP A 173 14.27 2.80 7.48
C TRP A 173 14.94 3.78 6.51
N ARG A 174 14.27 4.15 5.43
CA ARG A 174 14.82 5.11 4.45
C ARG A 174 14.97 6.52 5.03
N ARG A 175 14.16 6.88 6.02
CA ARG A 175 14.15 8.22 6.63
C ARG A 175 15.14 8.37 7.79
N ALA A 176 15.28 7.34 8.62
CA ALA A 176 16.01 7.43 9.89
C ALA A 176 16.79 6.16 10.27
N GLY A 177 16.80 5.13 9.42
CA GLY A 177 17.40 3.84 9.75
C GLY A 177 16.61 3.07 10.81
N ALA A 178 17.33 2.42 11.73
CA ALA A 178 16.70 1.68 12.83
C ALA A 178 15.87 2.63 13.69
N SER A 179 14.62 2.27 13.97
CA SER A 179 13.65 3.20 14.54
C SER A 179 12.46 2.48 15.17
N ILE A 180 11.65 3.22 15.92
CA ILE A 180 10.32 2.80 16.34
C ILE A 180 9.29 3.59 15.54
N VAL A 181 8.31 2.92 14.98
CA VAL A 181 7.24 3.53 14.18
C VAL A 181 5.93 3.45 14.96
N VAL A 182 5.31 4.60 15.19
CA VAL A 182 3.97 4.72 15.76
C VAL A 182 3.01 5.14 14.64
N ASP A 183 2.16 4.23 14.14
CA ASP A 183 1.08 4.59 13.22
C ASP A 183 -0.22 4.77 14.01
N ALA A 184 -0.64 6.02 14.21
CA ALA A 184 -1.86 6.38 14.91
C ALA A 184 -3.04 6.50 13.93
N GLY A 185 -3.48 5.36 13.41
CA GLY A 185 -4.56 5.25 12.43
C GLY A 185 -5.86 4.67 13.00
N THR A 186 -6.51 3.80 12.21
CA THR A 186 -7.69 3.03 12.66
C THR A 186 -7.38 2.15 13.85
N ALA A 187 -6.21 1.51 13.82
CA ALA A 187 -5.53 0.96 14.96
C ALA A 187 -4.30 1.83 15.24
N ILE A 188 -3.81 1.81 16.47
CA ILE A 188 -2.49 2.34 16.79
C ILE A 188 -1.51 1.16 16.74
N THR A 189 -0.47 1.24 15.91
CA THR A 189 0.64 0.27 15.95
C THR A 189 1.89 0.90 16.53
N VAL A 190 2.70 0.11 17.21
CA VAL A 190 4.03 0.50 17.70
C VAL A 190 5.01 -0.58 17.27
N ASP A 191 5.76 -0.29 16.21
CA ASP A 191 6.57 -1.25 15.46
C ASP A 191 8.06 -0.97 15.58
N LEU A 192 8.87 -2.01 15.72
CA LEU A 192 10.33 -1.93 15.78
C LEU A 192 10.95 -2.25 14.41
N VAL A 193 11.78 -1.32 13.94
CA VAL A 193 12.61 -1.48 12.75
C VAL A 193 14.07 -1.56 13.18
N ALA A 194 14.72 -2.68 12.85
CA ALA A 194 16.12 -2.94 13.17
C ALA A 194 17.05 -2.70 11.97
N GLY A 195 18.36 -2.84 12.21
CA GLY A 195 19.40 -2.75 11.20
C GLY A 195 19.28 -3.82 10.10
N GLY A 196 19.71 -3.47 8.88
CA GLY A 196 19.70 -4.40 7.74
C GLY A 196 18.35 -4.49 7.03
N PRO A 197 17.76 -3.34 6.69
CA PRO A 197 16.32 -3.05 6.85
C PRO A 197 15.47 -4.25 7.31
N ALA A 198 15.16 -4.33 8.60
CA ALA A 198 14.37 -5.43 9.15
C ALA A 198 13.18 -4.94 10.00
N PHE A 199 12.01 -5.53 9.76
CA PHE A 199 10.81 -5.41 10.58
C PHE A 199 10.82 -6.53 11.63
N GLU A 200 11.00 -6.17 12.91
CA GLU A 200 11.08 -7.12 14.03
C GLU A 200 9.68 -7.50 14.58
N GLY A 201 8.67 -6.72 14.24
CA GLY A 201 7.33 -6.83 14.82
C GLY A 201 6.98 -5.61 15.68
N GLY A 202 5.96 -5.76 16.50
CA GLY A 202 5.43 -4.66 17.30
C GLY A 202 4.12 -5.00 17.99
N ALA A 203 3.48 -3.98 18.53
CA ALA A 203 2.20 -4.06 19.22
C ALA A 203 1.08 -3.38 18.42
N ILE A 204 -0.16 -3.84 18.62
CA ILE A 204 -1.36 -3.26 18.02
C ILE A 204 -2.34 -2.93 19.15
N LEU A 205 -2.83 -1.70 19.15
CA LEU A 205 -3.84 -1.16 20.05
C LEU A 205 -5.05 -0.69 19.21
N PRO A 206 -6.27 -0.66 19.78
CA PRO A 206 -7.37 0.05 19.14
C PRO A 206 -7.04 1.54 18.97
N GLY A 207 -7.41 2.13 17.84
CA GLY A 207 -7.28 3.56 17.61
C GLY A 207 -8.29 4.37 18.42
N LEU A 208 -8.01 5.66 18.64
CA LEU A 208 -8.82 6.52 19.52
C LEU A 208 -10.31 6.51 19.15
N ALA A 209 -10.63 6.66 17.86
CA ALA A 209 -12.01 6.62 17.37
C ALA A 209 -12.66 5.25 17.59
N ARG A 210 -11.90 4.15 17.44
CA ARG A 210 -12.40 2.78 17.67
C ARG A 210 -12.68 2.52 19.14
N CYS A 211 -11.87 3.06 20.05
CA CYS A 211 -12.17 3.01 21.49
C CYS A 211 -13.49 3.73 21.81
N ALA A 212 -13.71 4.92 21.25
CA ALA A 212 -14.93 5.69 21.46
C ALA A 212 -16.17 4.97 20.89
N GLU A 213 -16.06 4.42 19.68
CA GLU A 213 -17.11 3.60 19.07
C GLU A 213 -17.42 2.34 19.89
N ALA A 214 -16.39 1.68 20.44
CA ALA A 214 -16.57 0.48 21.26
C ALA A 214 -17.33 0.78 22.56
N LEU A 215 -16.99 1.88 23.25
CA LEU A 215 -17.69 2.29 24.48
C LEU A 215 -19.15 2.65 24.21
N HIS A 216 -19.41 3.41 23.14
CA HIS A 216 -20.76 3.76 22.74
C HIS A 216 -21.58 2.53 22.32
N GLY A 217 -21.00 1.63 21.53
CA GLY A 217 -21.70 0.44 21.03
C GLY A 217 -21.94 -0.65 22.07
N ALA A 218 -21.14 -0.71 23.14
CA ALA A 218 -21.22 -1.74 24.17
C ALA A 218 -22.08 -1.35 25.38
N THR A 219 -22.62 -0.13 25.43
CA THR A 219 -23.35 0.37 26.60
C THR A 219 -24.62 1.10 26.20
N ALA A 220 -25.65 1.06 27.07
CA ALA A 220 -26.92 1.73 26.80
C ALA A 220 -26.86 3.25 27.05
N LEU A 221 -25.89 3.73 27.84
CA LEU A 221 -25.89 5.08 28.40
C LEU A 221 -24.67 5.92 28.02
N LEU A 222 -23.58 5.34 27.49
CA LEU A 222 -22.42 6.15 27.15
C LEU A 222 -22.65 6.92 25.83
N PRO A 223 -22.47 8.25 25.83
CA PRO A 223 -22.66 9.06 24.64
C PRO A 223 -21.57 8.74 23.61
N ARG A 224 -21.90 8.99 22.34
CA ARG A 224 -20.91 8.95 21.28
C ARG A 224 -20.02 10.19 21.39
N VAL A 225 -18.73 10.01 21.62
CA VAL A 225 -17.76 11.11 21.70
C VAL A 225 -16.75 11.08 20.56
N THR A 226 -16.23 12.25 20.23
CA THR A 226 -15.08 12.44 19.33
C THR A 226 -13.91 12.98 20.13
N ILE A 227 -12.68 12.55 19.77
CA ILE A 227 -11.42 13.02 20.35
C ILE A 227 -10.65 13.70 19.21
N ASP A 228 -10.84 15.00 19.10
CA ASP A 228 -10.27 15.88 18.06
C ASP A 228 -9.15 16.78 18.60
N ARG A 229 -9.09 16.96 19.92
CA ARG A 229 -8.02 17.67 20.64
C ARG A 229 -7.59 16.93 21.91
N PRO A 230 -6.35 17.15 22.39
CA PRO A 230 -5.93 16.65 23.70
C PRO A 230 -6.86 17.19 24.81
N PRO A 231 -7.39 16.33 25.70
CA PRO A 231 -8.09 16.79 26.90
C PRO A 231 -7.14 17.56 27.83
N GLU A 232 -7.68 18.57 28.51
CA GLU A 232 -6.90 19.42 29.41
C GLU A 232 -6.50 18.72 30.71
N SER A 233 -7.27 17.70 31.12
CA SER A 233 -7.09 16.98 32.38
C SER A 233 -7.41 15.50 32.22
N ALA A 234 -6.68 14.66 32.94
CA ALA A 234 -6.99 13.23 33.07
C ALA A 234 -8.22 12.97 33.96
N LEU A 235 -8.62 13.95 34.77
CA LEU A 235 -9.83 13.91 35.58
C LEU A 235 -10.98 14.56 34.81
N GLY A 236 -11.83 13.74 34.20
CA GLY A 236 -13.10 14.18 33.64
C GLY A 236 -14.16 14.42 34.72
N ARG A 237 -14.94 15.49 34.59
CA ARG A 237 -15.99 15.89 35.55
C ARG A 237 -17.40 15.60 35.07
N ASP A 238 -17.55 15.14 33.83
CA ASP A 238 -18.74 14.51 33.32
C ASP A 238 -18.40 13.24 32.53
N THR A 239 -19.43 12.56 32.02
CA THR A 239 -19.26 11.30 31.30
C THR A 239 -18.48 11.46 30.00
N GLU A 240 -18.71 12.55 29.24
CA GLU A 240 -17.98 12.75 27.99
C GLU A 240 -16.51 13.09 28.23
N GLU A 241 -16.24 13.97 29.19
CA GLU A 241 -14.88 14.29 29.63
C GLU A 241 -14.16 13.06 30.13
N ALA A 242 -14.81 12.23 30.95
CA ALA A 242 -14.21 10.99 31.48
C ALA A 242 -13.85 10.01 30.35
N ILE A 243 -14.73 9.86 29.34
CA ILE A 243 -14.44 9.01 28.18
C ILE A 243 -13.28 9.59 27.36
N ARG A 244 -13.31 10.89 27.03
CA ARG A 244 -12.26 11.55 26.24
C ARG A 244 -10.90 11.45 26.94
N ALA A 245 -10.84 11.77 28.23
CA ALA A 245 -9.64 11.67 29.05
C ALA A 245 -9.12 10.23 29.13
N GLY A 246 -9.99 9.27 29.45
CA GLY A 246 -9.62 7.86 29.56
C GLY A 246 -9.05 7.29 28.27
N ILE A 247 -9.68 7.56 27.13
CA ILE A 247 -9.17 7.09 25.83
C ILE A 247 -7.85 7.78 25.48
N TYR A 248 -7.78 9.11 25.58
CA TYR A 248 -6.60 9.86 25.16
C TYR A 248 -5.37 9.51 26.02
N PHE A 249 -5.46 9.69 27.34
CA PHE A 249 -4.33 9.45 28.24
C PHE A 249 -4.01 7.97 28.36
N GLY A 250 -5.02 7.09 28.28
CA GLY A 250 -4.81 5.64 28.24
C GLY A 250 -4.02 5.21 27.01
N ALA A 251 -4.41 5.67 25.81
CA ALA A 251 -3.68 5.37 24.58
C ALA A 251 -2.27 5.96 24.59
N ALA A 252 -2.12 7.23 24.99
CA ALA A 252 -0.80 7.86 25.08
C ALA A 252 0.12 7.18 26.11
N GLY A 253 -0.43 6.76 27.26
CA GLY A 253 0.28 5.95 28.25
C GLY A 253 0.74 4.61 27.68
N ALA A 254 -0.15 3.89 27.00
CA ALA A 254 0.17 2.61 26.37
C ALA A 254 1.26 2.77 25.30
N VAL A 255 1.17 3.77 24.42
CA VAL A 255 2.19 4.02 23.39
C VAL A 255 3.54 4.36 24.01
N ARG A 256 3.59 5.25 25.01
CA ARG A 256 4.83 5.59 25.73
C ARG A 256 5.48 4.36 26.35
N PHE A 257 4.70 3.54 27.02
CA PHE A 257 5.21 2.32 27.65
C PHE A 257 5.70 1.30 26.63
N LEU A 258 5.00 1.14 25.50
CA LEU A 258 5.45 0.27 24.41
C LEU A 258 6.75 0.77 23.78
N ILE A 259 6.89 2.08 23.56
CA ILE A 259 8.16 2.68 23.08
C ILE A 259 9.29 2.35 24.06
N GLU A 260 9.07 2.53 25.36
CA GLU A 260 10.06 2.19 26.39
C GLU A 260 10.47 0.72 26.33
N LYS A 261 9.50 -0.20 26.22
CA LYS A 261 9.78 -1.65 26.14
C LYS A 261 10.53 -2.03 24.87
N LEU A 262 10.22 -1.42 23.72
CA LEU A 262 10.94 -1.69 22.47
C LEU A 262 12.35 -1.08 22.45
N ARG A 263 12.55 0.04 23.15
CA ARG A 263 13.87 0.66 23.37
C ARG A 263 14.75 -0.12 24.34
N ALA A 264 14.21 -1.02 25.16
CA ALA A 264 15.02 -1.78 26.11
C ALA A 264 16.18 -2.51 25.40
N GLY A 265 17.42 -2.21 25.81
CA GLY A 265 18.65 -2.72 25.20
C GLY A 265 19.05 -2.06 23.87
N ARG A 266 18.39 -0.97 23.46
CA ARG A 266 18.63 -0.23 22.21
C ARG A 266 18.58 1.28 22.47
N GLU A 267 19.75 1.89 22.70
CA GLU A 267 19.83 3.33 22.91
C GLU A 267 19.67 4.11 21.60
N GLY A 268 19.14 5.34 21.70
CA GLY A 268 19.14 6.30 20.60
C GLY A 268 18.15 6.04 19.45
N LEU A 269 17.24 5.06 19.56
CA LEU A 269 16.27 4.81 18.49
C LEU A 269 15.30 6.00 18.32
N PRO A 270 15.28 6.66 17.14
CA PRO A 270 14.30 7.68 16.83
C PRO A 270 12.90 7.08 16.78
N VAL A 271 11.91 7.87 17.19
CA VAL A 271 10.49 7.51 17.11
C VAL A 271 9.88 8.30 15.98
N LEU A 272 9.35 7.61 14.98
CA LEU A 272 8.61 8.19 13.88
C LEU A 272 7.12 8.02 14.15
N VAL A 273 6.34 9.09 13.99
CA VAL A 273 4.90 9.09 14.22
C VAL A 273 4.18 9.39 12.91
N THR A 274 3.21 8.55 12.57
CA THR A 274 2.39 8.68 11.35
C THR A 274 0.92 8.38 11.68
N GLY A 275 0.07 8.38 10.65
CA GLY A 275 -1.37 8.15 10.82
C GLY A 275 -2.17 9.43 11.03
N GLY A 276 -3.50 9.29 11.07
CA GLY A 276 -4.43 10.42 11.14
C GLY A 276 -4.46 11.12 12.49
N ALA A 277 -4.18 10.39 13.57
CA ALA A 277 -4.14 10.92 14.93
C ALA A 277 -2.70 11.22 15.41
N ALA A 278 -1.72 11.30 14.49
CA ALA A 278 -0.33 11.57 14.81
C ALA A 278 -0.15 12.86 15.62
N GLU A 279 -0.66 13.99 15.10
CA GLU A 279 -0.55 15.30 15.77
C GLU A 279 -1.31 15.35 17.08
N LEU A 280 -2.43 14.63 17.16
CA LEU A 280 -3.26 14.58 18.35
C LEU A 280 -2.51 13.90 19.50
N LEU A 281 -1.81 12.81 19.21
CA LEU A 281 -1.01 12.08 20.21
C LEU A 281 0.35 12.72 20.48
N LEU A 282 0.95 13.42 19.51
CA LEU A 282 2.31 13.95 19.60
C LEU A 282 2.63 14.70 20.91
N PRO A 283 1.76 15.59 21.44
CA PRO A 283 2.04 16.31 22.69
C PRO A 283 2.22 15.40 23.92
N ALA A 284 1.67 14.19 23.87
CA ALA A 284 1.75 13.22 24.95
C ALA A 284 2.84 12.15 24.74
N LEU A 285 3.63 12.25 23.66
CA LEU A 285 4.74 11.33 23.34
C LEU A 285 6.10 11.91 23.77
N PRO A 286 7.18 11.09 23.81
CA PRO A 286 8.50 11.58 24.16
C PRO A 286 8.97 12.72 23.24
N ALA A 287 9.74 13.66 23.78
CA ALA A 287 10.33 14.73 22.97
C ALA A 287 11.20 14.18 21.83
N GLY A 288 11.28 14.92 20.72
CA GLY A 288 12.08 14.54 19.56
C GLY A 288 11.45 13.50 18.63
N CYS A 289 10.16 13.16 18.81
CA CYS A 289 9.43 12.37 17.83
C CYS A 289 9.39 13.07 16.46
N ILE A 290 9.58 12.32 15.39
CA ILE A 290 9.56 12.82 14.01
C ILE A 290 8.21 12.49 13.40
N VAL A 291 7.40 13.51 13.09
CA VAL A 291 6.13 13.29 12.38
C VAL A 291 6.38 13.16 10.87
N ASP A 292 5.85 12.10 10.27
CA ASP A 292 5.82 11.91 8.83
C ASP A 292 4.53 11.18 8.41
N ARG A 293 3.55 11.94 7.94
CA ARG A 293 2.22 11.41 7.55
C ARG A 293 2.26 10.53 6.29
N ASP A 294 3.35 10.56 5.54
CA ASP A 294 3.49 9.87 4.27
C ASP A 294 4.48 8.70 4.34
N LEU A 295 4.80 8.22 5.55
CA LEU A 295 5.80 7.17 5.77
C LEU A 295 5.55 5.90 4.95
N ALA A 296 4.31 5.40 4.94
CA ALA A 296 3.94 4.24 4.12
C ALA A 296 4.01 4.53 2.61
N PHE A 297 3.70 5.76 2.18
CA PHE A 297 3.87 6.15 0.77
C PHE A 297 5.35 6.22 0.37
N ARG A 298 6.23 6.69 1.27
CA ARG A 298 7.69 6.68 1.05
C ARG A 298 8.22 5.26 0.94
N GLY A 299 7.74 4.35 1.79
CA GLY A 299 8.05 2.93 1.66
C GLY A 299 7.59 2.35 0.34
N MET A 300 6.40 2.73 -0.12
CA MET A 300 5.85 2.28 -1.39
C MET A 300 6.69 2.77 -2.58
N ALA A 301 7.05 4.06 -2.60
CA ALA A 301 7.96 4.62 -3.60
C ALA A 301 9.31 3.87 -3.61
N ALA A 302 9.90 3.64 -2.42
CA ALA A 302 11.16 2.91 -2.27
C ALA A 302 11.07 1.46 -2.78
N ALA A 303 9.97 0.75 -2.53
CA ALA A 303 9.75 -0.60 -3.04
C ALA A 303 9.68 -0.63 -4.57
N LEU A 304 9.00 0.35 -5.18
CA LEU A 304 8.91 0.49 -6.63
C LEU A 304 10.27 0.83 -7.25
N ASP A 305 11.08 1.66 -6.60
CA ASP A 305 12.44 1.99 -7.06
C ASP A 305 13.35 0.76 -7.04
N ALA A 306 13.31 -0.03 -5.95
CA ALA A 306 14.07 -1.27 -5.84
C ALA A 306 13.67 -2.32 -6.89
N ALA A 307 12.39 -2.36 -7.28
CA ALA A 307 11.91 -3.25 -8.34
C ALA A 307 12.44 -2.86 -9.73
N ARG A 308 12.81 -1.59 -9.94
CA ARG A 308 13.40 -1.10 -11.21
C ARG A 308 14.90 -1.39 -11.32
N THR A 309 15.62 -1.44 -10.20
CA THR A 309 17.09 -1.54 -10.17
C THR A 309 17.62 -2.97 -10.11
N ARG A 310 16.79 -3.97 -9.80
CA ARG A 310 17.21 -5.38 -9.84
C ARG A 310 17.49 -5.82 -11.29
N PRO A 311 18.72 -6.22 -11.65
CA PRO A 311 18.95 -6.92 -12.92
C PRO A 311 18.13 -8.22 -12.92
N ALA A 312 17.61 -8.61 -14.08
CA ALA A 312 16.95 -9.90 -14.21
C ALA A 312 17.97 -11.01 -13.86
N PRO A 313 17.55 -12.07 -13.15
CA PRO A 313 18.36 -13.28 -13.06
C PRO A 313 18.57 -13.89 -14.45
#